data_AF-A0A7S1SIC1-F1
#
_entry.id   AF-A0A7S1SIC1-F1
#
_cell.length_a   1.000
_cell.length_b   1.000
_cell.length_c   1.000
_cell.angle_alpha   90.00
_cell.angle_beta   90.00
_cell.angle_gamma   90.00
#
_symmetry.space_group_name_H-M   'P 1'
#
loop_
_entity.id
_entity.type
_entity.pdbx_description
1 polymer ?
#
loop_
_entity_poly.entity_id
_entity_poly.type
_entity_poly.pdbx_seq_one_letter_code
_entity_poly.pdbx_strand_id
1 'polypeptide(L)'
;LEQWHGFGLAVLEAALRARTPYLLVVQHDQLMLERFVELPAVLAAMSAHPSRLSYVGLPSRTTTVGYAARMQQRYGITVQSLSVPELPPLLPLLPLLMWYDKPHVVARKHLLDFVYNPEVSGVTIKPGDFIEDVLGHHQLNDIKQNGMAAHSKYGTWVLDAERPLVYHLSGRKVMAAPKANAGAEDGISGRERSGGGAGGWGVMANSSGTASFVANIAGLGAPPVDSGRTGSEDAAPSYRFRGICFHCNQKGHSFKFCPQRGEEPETCTVGVPCSTPHSQSRVVAHPH
;
A
#
# COMPACT_ATOMS: atom_id res chain seq x y z
N LEU A 1 -0.36 19.31 13.87
CA LEU A 1 1.00 18.74 13.85
C LEU A 1 1.89 19.79 13.21
N GLU A 2 2.88 20.30 13.95
CA GLU A 2 3.69 21.45 13.53
C GLU A 2 4.76 21.09 12.49
N GLN A 3 5.09 19.80 12.34
CA GLN A 3 6.05 19.28 11.36
C GLN A 3 5.65 17.89 10.84
N TRP A 4 5.95 17.61 9.57
CA TRP A 4 5.70 16.32 8.92
C TRP A 4 6.93 15.42 9.07
N HIS A 5 6.77 14.26 9.72
CA HIS A 5 7.85 13.33 10.03
C HIS A 5 7.77 12.00 9.27
N GLY A 6 6.85 11.90 8.30
CA GLY A 6 6.62 10.68 7.51
C GLY A 6 5.65 9.69 8.16
N PHE A 7 5.32 8.62 7.42
CA PHE A 7 4.33 7.62 7.82
C PHE A 7 4.78 6.80 9.03
N GLY A 8 6.04 6.32 9.04
CA GLY A 8 6.57 5.52 10.14
C GLY A 8 6.45 6.20 11.50
N LEU A 9 6.83 7.47 11.62
CA LEU A 9 6.71 8.19 12.90
C LEU A 9 5.27 8.63 13.23
N ALA A 10 4.41 8.80 12.22
CA ALA A 10 2.99 9.03 12.47
C ALA A 10 2.31 7.83 13.15
N VAL A 11 2.70 6.59 12.79
CA VAL A 11 2.20 5.37 13.44
C VAL A 11 2.70 5.28 14.88
N LEU A 12 3.96 5.65 15.16
CA LEU A 12 4.49 5.73 16.53
C LEU A 12 3.70 6.72 17.39
N GLU A 13 3.49 7.93 16.89
CA GLU A 13 2.70 8.96 17.58
C GLU A 13 1.27 8.48 17.86
N ALA A 14 0.65 7.79 16.91
CA ALA A 14 -0.65 7.18 17.11
C ALA A 14 -0.62 6.10 18.20
N ALA A 15 0.39 5.23 18.22
CA ALA A 15 0.55 4.18 19.23
C ALA A 15 0.76 4.75 20.64
N LEU A 16 1.55 5.82 20.77
CA LEU A 16 1.77 6.49 22.06
C LEU A 16 0.46 7.08 22.63
N ARG A 17 -0.39 7.65 21.78
CA ARG A 17 -1.65 8.31 22.18
C ARG A 17 -2.85 7.36 22.30
N ALA A 18 -2.84 6.26 21.53
CA ALA A 18 -3.92 5.28 21.56
C ALA A 18 -4.02 4.64 22.95
N ARG A 19 -5.26 4.47 23.42
CA ARG A 19 -5.57 3.82 24.71
C ARG A 19 -6.07 2.38 24.54
N THR A 20 -6.35 1.96 23.31
CA THR A 20 -6.81 0.61 22.99
C THR A 20 -5.62 -0.35 22.84
N PRO A 21 -5.80 -1.65 23.14
CA PRO A 21 -4.73 -2.64 23.02
C PRO A 21 -4.32 -2.91 21.57
N TYR A 22 -5.19 -2.63 20.61
CA TYR A 22 -4.96 -2.82 19.18
C TYR A 22 -5.20 -1.52 18.42
N LEU A 23 -4.45 -1.36 17.32
CA LEU A 23 -4.61 -0.28 16.36
C LEU A 23 -4.96 -0.89 14.99
N LEU A 24 -5.90 -0.26 14.29
CA LEU A 24 -6.10 -0.48 12.86
C LEU A 24 -5.35 0.63 12.13
N VAL A 25 -4.26 0.28 11.46
CA VAL A 25 -3.45 1.21 10.67
C VAL A 25 -3.96 1.19 9.24
N VAL A 26 -4.30 2.35 8.68
CA VAL A 26 -4.83 2.49 7.32
C VAL A 26 -4.14 3.66 6.63
N GLN A 27 -3.59 3.42 5.44
CA GLN A 27 -3.07 4.48 4.59
C GLN A 27 -4.22 5.25 3.95
N HIS A 28 -4.05 6.56 3.78
CA HIS A 28 -5.09 7.48 3.29
C HIS A 28 -5.63 7.16 1.89
N ASP A 29 -4.91 6.38 1.10
CA ASP A 29 -5.25 5.98 -0.26
C ASP A 29 -5.67 4.51 -0.36
N GLN A 30 -5.99 3.86 0.76
CA GLN A 30 -6.49 2.49 0.79
C GLN A 30 -7.96 2.47 1.21
N LEU A 31 -8.75 1.75 0.43
CA LEU A 31 -10.14 1.43 0.72
C LEU A 31 -10.25 0.00 1.22
N MET A 32 -11.12 -0.20 2.21
CA MET A 32 -11.56 -1.52 2.66
C MET A 32 -12.94 -1.77 2.03
N LEU A 33 -13.06 -2.73 1.11
CA LEU A 33 -14.24 -2.87 0.24
C LEU A 33 -15.35 -3.77 0.78
N GLU A 34 -15.27 -4.19 2.03
CA GLU A 34 -16.33 -4.97 2.66
C GLU A 34 -16.54 -4.42 4.06
N ARG A 35 -17.73 -4.62 4.64
CA ARG A 35 -17.81 -4.66 6.10
C ARG A 35 -16.76 -5.68 6.50
N PHE A 36 -15.73 -5.25 7.22
CA PHE A 36 -14.69 -6.15 7.70
C PHE A 36 -15.32 -6.98 8.83
N VAL A 37 -16.22 -7.89 8.44
CA VAL A 37 -17.11 -8.67 9.33
C VAL A 37 -16.27 -9.46 10.32
N GLU A 38 -15.06 -9.86 9.89
CA GLU A 38 -14.14 -10.67 10.66
C GLU A 38 -13.21 -9.87 11.59
N LEU A 39 -13.31 -8.53 11.68
CA LEU A 39 -12.49 -7.76 12.64
C LEU A 39 -12.60 -8.29 14.08
N PRO A 40 -13.81 -8.58 14.62
CA PRO A 40 -13.94 -9.13 15.97
C PRO A 40 -13.26 -10.48 16.12
N ALA A 41 -13.34 -11.34 15.10
CA ALA A 41 -12.69 -12.65 15.06
C ALA A 41 -11.16 -12.53 15.04
N VAL A 42 -10.63 -11.60 14.24
CA VAL A 42 -9.19 -11.28 14.22
C VAL A 42 -8.71 -10.76 15.58
N LEU A 43 -9.46 -9.84 16.20
CA LEU A 43 -9.11 -9.33 17.53
C LEU A 43 -9.18 -10.41 18.60
N ALA A 44 -10.18 -11.29 18.55
CA ALA A 44 -10.28 -12.45 19.43
C ALA A 44 -9.07 -13.38 19.28
N ALA A 45 -8.68 -13.70 18.03
CA ALA A 45 -7.48 -14.48 17.74
C ALA A 45 -6.21 -13.82 18.31
N MET A 46 -6.01 -12.53 18.06
CA MET A 46 -4.86 -11.79 18.57
C MET A 46 -4.84 -11.71 20.11
N SER A 47 -6.01 -11.67 20.75
CA SER A 47 -6.13 -11.69 22.20
C SER A 47 -5.88 -13.07 22.81
N ALA A 48 -6.27 -14.13 22.12
CA ALA A 48 -6.05 -15.51 22.56
C ALA A 48 -4.60 -15.96 22.34
N HIS A 49 -3.93 -15.45 21.31
CA HIS A 49 -2.58 -15.85 20.89
C HIS A 49 -1.57 -14.67 20.85
N PRO A 50 -1.42 -13.86 21.92
CA PRO A 50 -0.70 -12.58 21.87
C PRO A 50 0.82 -12.73 21.64
N SER A 51 1.41 -13.87 21.98
CA SER A 51 2.83 -14.17 21.74
C SER A 51 3.12 -14.57 20.29
N ARG A 52 2.09 -14.90 19.51
CA ARG A 52 2.21 -15.40 18.14
C ARG A 52 1.62 -14.44 17.10
N LEU A 53 0.52 -13.77 17.46
CA LEU A 53 -0.26 -12.90 16.58
C LEU A 53 -0.17 -11.45 17.05
N SER A 54 0.92 -10.78 16.67
CA SER A 54 1.14 -9.36 16.99
C SER A 54 0.62 -8.42 15.91
N TYR A 55 0.57 -8.89 14.67
CA TYR A 55 0.15 -8.13 13.49
C TYR A 55 -0.64 -9.05 12.57
N VAL A 56 -1.78 -8.57 12.06
CA VAL A 56 -2.60 -9.25 11.05
C VAL A 56 -2.94 -8.26 9.92
N GLY A 57 -2.32 -8.49 8.76
CA GLY A 57 -2.56 -7.74 7.55
C GLY A 57 -3.85 -8.16 6.84
N LEU A 58 -4.46 -7.20 6.15
CA LEU A 58 -5.60 -7.46 5.28
C LEU A 58 -5.10 -7.76 3.85
N PRO A 59 -5.67 -8.77 3.17
CA PRO A 59 -5.18 -9.18 1.87
C PRO A 59 -5.46 -8.10 0.83
N SER A 60 -4.44 -7.79 0.05
CA SER A 60 -4.46 -6.90 -1.09
C SER A 60 -4.14 -7.71 -2.34
N ARG A 61 -4.73 -7.31 -3.46
CA ARG A 61 -4.64 -8.07 -4.70
C ARG A 61 -3.19 -8.25 -5.17
N THR A 62 -2.41 -7.18 -5.09
CA THR A 62 -1.07 -7.14 -5.66
C THR A 62 -0.05 -7.89 -4.82
N THR A 63 -0.27 -7.93 -3.50
CA THR A 63 0.81 -8.29 -2.58
C THR A 63 0.51 -9.60 -1.84
N THR A 64 -0.75 -9.85 -1.47
CA THR A 64 -1.08 -10.90 -0.49
C THR A 64 -2.19 -11.87 -0.91
N VAL A 65 -3.01 -11.58 -1.93
CA VAL A 65 -3.80 -12.64 -2.58
C VAL A 65 -2.84 -13.60 -3.30
N GLY A 66 -3.01 -14.91 -3.09
CA GLY A 66 -2.09 -15.93 -3.61
C GLY A 66 -0.68 -15.85 -3.03
N TYR A 67 -0.55 -15.40 -1.77
CA TYR A 67 0.73 -15.13 -1.14
C TYR A 67 1.67 -16.34 -1.10
N ALA A 68 1.16 -17.51 -0.67
CA ALA A 68 1.98 -18.70 -0.49
C ALA A 68 2.70 -19.11 -1.78
N ALA A 69 1.98 -19.18 -2.90
CA ALA A 69 2.54 -19.49 -4.21
C ALA A 69 3.60 -18.46 -4.62
N ARG A 70 3.34 -17.16 -4.38
CA ARG A 70 4.27 -16.08 -4.70
C ARG A 70 5.55 -16.17 -3.88
N MET A 71 5.47 -16.50 -2.59
CA MET A 71 6.65 -16.65 -1.73
C MET A 71 7.50 -17.85 -2.14
N GLN A 72 6.85 -18.96 -2.47
CA GLN A 72 7.53 -20.14 -3.01
C GLN A 72 8.24 -19.82 -4.33
N GLN A 73 7.54 -19.16 -5.27
CA GLN A 73 8.11 -18.82 -6.57
C GLN A 73 9.26 -17.81 -6.47
N ARG A 74 9.11 -16.78 -5.64
CA ARG A 74 10.07 -15.67 -5.58
C ARG A 74 11.29 -15.96 -4.70
N TYR A 75 11.10 -16.70 -3.62
CA TYR A 75 12.13 -16.92 -2.61
C TYR A 75 12.45 -18.39 -2.35
N GLY A 76 11.72 -19.33 -2.95
CA GLY A 76 11.85 -20.76 -2.64
C GLY A 76 11.37 -21.13 -1.24
N ILE A 77 10.64 -20.24 -0.56
CA ILE A 77 10.21 -20.42 0.83
C ILE A 77 8.74 -20.85 0.85
N THR A 78 8.50 -22.04 1.39
CA THR A 78 7.15 -22.54 1.66
C THR A 78 6.65 -21.95 2.97
N VAL A 79 5.52 -21.24 2.92
CA VAL A 79 4.80 -20.77 4.11
C VAL A 79 3.67 -21.74 4.43
N GLN A 80 3.51 -22.07 5.71
CA GLN A 80 2.44 -22.95 6.17
C GLN A 80 1.33 -22.12 6.81
N SER A 81 0.09 -22.46 6.49
CA SER A 81 -1.07 -21.80 7.07
C SER A 81 -1.23 -22.16 8.55
N LEU A 82 -1.78 -21.21 9.30
CA LEU A 82 -2.17 -21.34 10.68
C LEU A 82 -3.68 -21.20 10.76
N SER A 83 -4.35 -22.26 11.21
CA SER A 83 -5.75 -22.19 11.62
C SER A 83 -5.83 -21.93 13.12
N VAL A 84 -6.67 -21.00 13.54
CA VAL A 84 -6.96 -20.73 14.95
C VAL A 84 -8.47 -20.82 15.18
N PRO A 85 -8.94 -21.26 16.37
CA PRO A 85 -10.37 -21.47 16.62
C PRO A 85 -11.23 -20.21 16.48
N GLU A 86 -10.65 -19.03 16.69
CA GLU A 86 -11.35 -17.76 16.68
C GLU A 86 -11.65 -17.28 15.25
N LEU A 87 -10.98 -17.82 14.23
CA LEU A 87 -11.19 -17.48 12.83
C LEU A 87 -12.04 -18.55 12.12
N PRO A 88 -12.84 -18.15 11.11
CA PRO A 88 -13.52 -19.11 10.26
C PRO A 88 -12.53 -20.11 9.62
N PRO A 89 -12.90 -21.41 9.50
CA PRO A 89 -12.01 -22.42 8.91
C PRO A 89 -11.52 -22.12 7.49
N LEU A 90 -12.31 -21.35 6.73
CA LEU A 90 -11.99 -20.92 5.36
C LEU A 90 -11.12 -19.67 5.29
N LEU A 91 -10.72 -19.10 6.43
CA LEU A 91 -9.92 -17.89 6.50
C LEU A 91 -8.70 -18.07 7.42
N PRO A 92 -7.77 -18.99 7.07
CA PRO A 92 -6.57 -19.20 7.86
C PRO A 92 -5.60 -18.01 7.74
N LEU A 93 -4.57 -18.02 8.58
CA LEU A 93 -3.50 -17.04 8.56
C LEU A 93 -2.28 -17.59 7.83
N LEU A 94 -1.63 -16.77 7.01
CA LEU A 94 -0.30 -17.06 6.46
C LEU A 94 0.76 -16.19 7.14
N PRO A 95 1.92 -16.75 7.49
CA PRO A 95 3.01 -15.95 8.04
C PRO A 95 3.58 -15.07 6.93
N LEU A 96 3.69 -13.77 7.21
CA LEU A 96 4.33 -12.84 6.30
C LEU A 96 5.85 -12.98 6.40
N LEU A 97 6.54 -13.03 5.27
CA LEU A 97 8.00 -12.96 5.21
C LEU A 97 8.53 -11.53 5.39
N MET A 98 7.64 -10.53 5.36
CA MET A 98 7.96 -9.11 5.35
C MET A 98 6.78 -8.33 5.91
N TRP A 99 7.05 -7.36 6.79
CA TRP A 99 6.08 -6.34 7.18
C TRP A 99 5.61 -5.55 5.96
N TYR A 100 4.30 -5.29 5.85
CA TYR A 100 3.72 -4.46 4.78
C TYR A 100 2.98 -3.28 5.40
N ASP A 101 3.14 -2.07 4.85
CA ASP A 101 2.39 -0.89 5.28
C ASP A 101 0.98 -0.84 4.65
N LYS A 102 0.42 -2.01 4.33
CA LYS A 102 -0.98 -2.19 3.93
C LYS A 102 -1.90 -2.19 5.15
N PRO A 103 -3.20 -1.91 5.00
CA PRO A 103 -4.13 -1.91 6.12
C PRO A 103 -4.03 -3.19 6.95
N HIS A 104 -3.88 -3.01 8.25
CA HIS A 104 -3.60 -4.09 9.18
C HIS A 104 -4.04 -3.75 10.59
N VAL A 105 -4.31 -4.79 11.37
CA VAL A 105 -4.49 -4.70 12.81
C VAL A 105 -3.18 -5.08 13.48
N VAL A 106 -2.74 -4.29 14.46
CA VAL A 106 -1.50 -4.54 15.20
C VAL A 106 -1.69 -4.29 16.68
N ALA A 107 -1.07 -5.13 17.50
CA ALA A 107 -1.00 -4.92 18.95
C ALA A 107 -0.19 -3.66 19.25
N ARG A 108 -0.78 -2.75 20.03
CA ARG A 108 -0.11 -1.51 20.50
C ARG A 108 1.23 -1.81 21.17
N LYS A 109 1.24 -2.85 22.02
CA LYS A 109 2.46 -3.29 22.72
C LYS A 109 3.54 -3.75 21.75
N HIS A 110 3.18 -4.42 20.66
CA HIS A 110 4.16 -4.86 19.67
C HIS A 110 4.79 -3.68 18.92
N LEU A 111 4.01 -2.63 18.62
CA LEU A 111 4.58 -1.41 18.05
C LEU A 111 5.64 -0.81 18.97
N LEU A 112 5.30 -0.59 20.25
CA LEU A 112 6.18 0.11 21.19
C LEU A 112 7.38 -0.73 21.64
N ASP A 113 7.17 -2.00 21.95
CA ASP A 113 8.18 -2.83 22.61
C ASP A 113 9.08 -3.58 21.62
N PHE A 114 8.63 -3.71 20.36
CA PHE A 114 9.38 -4.39 19.30
C PHE A 114 9.66 -3.44 18.13
N VAL A 115 8.64 -2.99 17.38
CA VAL A 115 8.83 -2.26 16.10
C VAL A 115 9.65 -0.99 16.26
N TYR A 116 9.36 -0.19 17.30
CA TYR A 116 10.08 1.06 17.59
C TYR A 116 11.15 0.91 18.67
N ASN A 117 11.47 -0.32 19.07
CA ASN A 117 12.55 -0.60 20.01
C ASN A 117 13.76 -1.18 19.25
N PRO A 118 14.79 -0.39 18.95
CA PRO A 118 15.94 -0.83 18.16
C PRO A 118 16.77 -1.91 18.85
N GLU A 119 16.77 -1.97 20.18
CA GLU A 119 17.49 -2.99 20.95
C GLU A 119 16.87 -4.38 20.75
N VAL A 120 15.56 -4.44 20.48
CA VAL A 120 14.81 -5.70 20.31
C VAL A 120 14.64 -6.05 18.83
N SER A 121 14.23 -5.08 18.00
CA SER A 121 13.98 -5.32 16.57
C SER A 121 15.24 -5.33 15.71
N GLY A 122 16.35 -4.75 16.19
CA GLY A 122 17.60 -4.60 15.44
C GLY A 122 17.57 -3.49 14.38
N VAL A 123 16.50 -2.68 14.31
CA VAL A 123 16.36 -1.60 13.32
C VAL A 123 15.92 -0.29 13.95
N THR A 124 16.26 0.83 13.32
CA THR A 124 15.83 2.17 13.75
C THR A 124 14.99 2.81 12.66
N ILE A 125 13.77 3.23 13.00
CA ILE A 125 12.86 3.96 12.11
C ILE A 125 13.11 5.46 12.28
N LYS A 126 13.52 6.14 11.22
CA LYS A 126 13.86 7.58 11.20
C LYS A 126 12.77 8.41 10.53
N PRO A 127 12.81 9.75 10.66
CA PRO A 127 11.90 10.61 9.91
C PRO A 127 12.00 10.36 8.40
N GLY A 128 10.84 10.19 7.76
CA GLY A 128 10.73 9.85 6.34
C GLY A 128 10.72 8.35 6.01
N ASP A 129 11.05 7.48 6.97
CA ASP A 129 11.03 6.03 6.74
C ASP A 129 9.61 5.45 6.73
N PHE A 130 9.45 4.39 5.95
CA PHE A 130 8.36 3.44 6.04
C PHE A 130 8.78 2.25 6.91
N ILE A 131 7.85 1.69 7.68
CA ILE A 131 8.12 0.51 8.51
C ILE A 131 8.41 -0.67 7.58
N GLU A 132 7.66 -0.77 6.46
CA GLU A 132 7.87 -1.75 5.40
C GLU A 132 9.31 -1.73 4.85
N ASP A 133 9.84 -0.55 4.56
CA ASP A 133 11.18 -0.42 3.96
C ASP A 133 12.32 -0.75 4.93
N VAL A 134 12.11 -0.55 6.24
CA VAL A 134 13.14 -0.77 7.25
C VAL A 134 12.97 -2.14 7.90
N LEU A 135 11.89 -2.32 8.68
CA LEU A 135 11.63 -3.56 9.39
C LEU A 135 11.22 -4.69 8.43
N GLY A 136 10.47 -4.38 7.38
CA GLY A 136 10.01 -5.39 6.43
C GLY A 136 11.16 -6.06 5.67
N HIS A 137 12.11 -5.27 5.17
CA HIS A 137 13.33 -5.82 4.54
C HIS A 137 14.22 -6.55 5.55
N HIS A 138 14.36 -6.03 6.77
CA HIS A 138 15.10 -6.71 7.83
C HIS A 138 14.51 -8.09 8.14
N GLN A 139 13.18 -8.17 8.31
CA GLN A 139 12.45 -9.41 8.51
C GLN A 139 12.67 -10.42 7.38
N LEU A 140 12.56 -9.98 6.13
CA LEU A 140 12.74 -10.85 4.97
C LEU A 140 14.15 -11.43 4.92
N ASN A 141 15.16 -10.61 5.18
CA ASN A 141 16.56 -11.05 5.17
C ASN A 141 16.83 -12.04 6.30
N ASP A 142 16.30 -11.78 7.50
CA ASP A 142 16.42 -12.68 8.63
C ASP A 142 15.79 -14.06 8.34
N ILE A 143 14.57 -14.10 7.78
CA ILE A 143 13.92 -15.36 7.42
C ILE A 143 14.65 -16.08 6.28
N LYS A 144 15.24 -15.37 5.32
CA LYS A 144 16.07 -15.99 4.27
C LYS A 144 17.33 -16.64 4.85
N GLN A 145 17.93 -16.05 5.88
CA GLN A 145 19.16 -16.53 6.49
C GLN A 145 18.90 -17.67 7.48
N ASN A 146 17.85 -17.54 8.28
CA ASN A 146 17.59 -18.39 9.45
C ASN A 146 16.36 -19.31 9.28
N GLY A 147 15.69 -19.24 8.13
CA GLY A 147 14.49 -20.02 7.83
C GLY A 147 13.23 -19.52 8.57
N MET A 148 12.13 -20.25 8.38
CA MET A 148 10.82 -19.86 8.91
C MET A 148 10.74 -19.83 10.44
N ALA A 149 11.64 -20.49 11.16
CA ALA A 149 11.68 -20.41 12.63
C ALA A 149 11.92 -18.98 13.13
N ALA A 150 12.66 -18.17 12.37
CA ALA A 150 12.93 -16.77 12.68
C ALA A 150 11.68 -15.88 12.64
N HIS A 151 10.62 -16.31 11.94
CA HIS A 151 9.35 -15.57 11.86
C HIS A 151 8.72 -15.32 13.24
N SER A 152 8.91 -16.25 14.18
CA SER A 152 8.25 -16.26 15.49
C SER A 152 8.42 -14.97 16.29
N LYS A 153 9.57 -14.28 16.18
CA LYS A 153 9.81 -13.00 16.89
C LYS A 153 9.08 -11.81 16.26
N TYR A 154 8.71 -11.90 14.99
CA TYR A 154 8.00 -10.82 14.28
C TYR A 154 6.49 -10.92 14.50
N GLY A 155 5.93 -12.12 14.53
CA GLY A 155 4.49 -12.33 14.77
C GLY A 155 3.59 -11.62 13.74
N THR A 156 4.06 -11.49 12.50
CA THR A 156 3.35 -10.82 11.39
C THR A 156 2.64 -11.82 10.48
N TRP A 157 1.33 -11.68 10.36
CA TRP A 157 0.47 -12.59 9.61
C TRP A 157 -0.41 -11.84 8.62
N VAL A 158 -1.02 -12.55 7.70
CA VAL A 158 -2.05 -12.03 6.79
C VAL A 158 -3.20 -13.02 6.69
N LEU A 159 -4.43 -12.53 6.57
CA LEU A 159 -5.57 -13.40 6.26
C LEU A 159 -5.40 -13.97 4.85
N ASP A 160 -5.52 -15.29 4.72
CA ASP A 160 -5.47 -15.99 3.44
C ASP A 160 -6.86 -16.04 2.81
N ALA A 161 -7.33 -14.87 2.35
CA ALA A 161 -8.59 -14.76 1.63
C ALA A 161 -8.38 -14.93 0.12
N GLU A 162 -9.34 -15.58 -0.53
CA GLU A 162 -9.37 -15.69 -2.00
C GLU A 162 -9.50 -14.34 -2.69
N ARG A 163 -10.15 -13.38 -2.02
CA ARG A 163 -10.43 -12.03 -2.53
C ARG A 163 -9.68 -10.98 -1.73
N PRO A 164 -9.24 -9.89 -2.38
CA PRO A 164 -8.64 -8.78 -1.66
C PRO A 164 -9.69 -8.06 -0.81
N LEU A 165 -9.35 -7.76 0.43
CA LEU A 165 -10.15 -6.91 1.33
C LEU A 165 -9.73 -5.44 1.23
N VAL A 166 -8.56 -5.17 0.64
CA VAL A 166 -8.01 -3.83 0.47
C VAL A 166 -7.76 -3.50 -0.99
N TYR A 167 -8.12 -2.27 -1.36
CA TYR A 167 -7.89 -1.68 -2.67
C TYR A 167 -7.20 -0.33 -2.57
N HIS A 168 -6.25 -0.10 -3.47
CA HIS A 168 -5.59 1.18 -3.59
C HIS A 168 -6.43 2.14 -4.43
N LEU A 169 -6.73 3.31 -3.90
CA LEU A 169 -7.25 4.44 -4.66
C LEU A 169 -6.19 4.93 -5.63
N SER A 170 -6.43 4.79 -6.93
CA SER A 170 -5.58 5.45 -7.90
C SER A 170 -5.97 6.92 -7.97
N GLY A 171 -5.15 7.82 -7.43
CA GLY A 171 -5.38 9.27 -7.50
C GLY A 171 -5.49 9.85 -8.92
N ARG A 172 -5.22 9.05 -9.97
CA ARG A 172 -5.42 9.43 -11.38
C ARG A 172 -6.79 9.03 -11.93
N LYS A 173 -7.63 8.34 -11.14
CA LYS A 173 -8.86 7.67 -11.61
C LYS A 173 -10.07 7.81 -10.68
N VAL A 174 -10.01 8.68 -9.68
CA VAL A 174 -11.08 8.84 -8.69
C VAL A 174 -11.48 10.30 -8.64
N MET A 175 -12.75 10.59 -8.94
CA MET A 175 -13.36 11.90 -8.74
C MET A 175 -14.51 11.78 -7.74
N ALA A 176 -14.81 12.86 -7.02
CA ALA A 176 -16.05 12.93 -6.24
C ALA A 176 -17.24 12.84 -7.21
N ALA A 177 -18.19 11.93 -6.96
CA ALA A 177 -19.39 11.85 -7.79
C ALA A 177 -20.25 13.12 -7.53
N PRO A 178 -20.78 13.79 -8.57
CA PRO A 178 -21.71 14.89 -8.38
C PRO A 178 -23.04 14.32 -7.85
N LYS A 179 -23.27 14.45 -6.54
CA LYS A 179 -24.43 13.97 -5.75
C LYS A 179 -24.80 12.50 -5.99
N ALA A 180 -24.65 11.69 -4.94
CA ALA A 180 -25.02 10.27 -4.96
C ALA A 180 -26.50 10.08 -5.34
N ASN A 181 -26.77 9.29 -6.39
CA ASN A 181 -28.09 8.72 -6.59
C ASN A 181 -28.34 7.73 -5.45
N ALA A 182 -29.27 8.07 -4.56
CA ALA A 182 -29.73 7.18 -3.49
C ALA A 182 -30.34 5.92 -4.13
N GLY A 183 -29.57 4.83 -4.18
CA GLY A 183 -30.01 3.55 -4.76
C GLY A 183 -28.94 2.68 -5.40
N ALA A 184 -27.70 3.13 -5.54
CA ALA A 184 -26.60 2.28 -6.01
C ALA A 184 -26.03 1.44 -4.85
N GLU A 185 -26.21 0.13 -4.88
CA GLU A 185 -25.53 -0.79 -3.96
C GLU A 185 -24.03 -0.84 -4.28
N ASP A 186 -23.20 -0.87 -3.23
CA ASP A 186 -21.76 -1.05 -3.39
C ASP A 186 -21.48 -2.39 -4.08
N GLY A 187 -20.61 -2.39 -5.09
CA GLY A 187 -20.39 -3.59 -5.90
C GLY A 187 -19.14 -3.52 -6.77
N ILE A 188 -18.64 -4.69 -7.18
CA ILE A 188 -17.44 -4.80 -8.02
C ILE A 188 -17.88 -5.30 -9.39
N SER A 189 -17.59 -4.52 -10.44
CA SER A 189 -17.75 -4.99 -11.82
C SER A 189 -16.39 -5.05 -12.51
N GLY A 190 -16.14 -6.17 -13.19
CA GLY A 190 -14.91 -6.39 -13.95
C GLY A 190 -15.22 -7.20 -15.19
N ARG A 191 -14.69 -6.77 -16.33
CA ARG A 191 -14.70 -7.56 -17.55
C ARG A 191 -13.39 -8.35 -17.58
N GLU A 192 -13.46 -9.66 -17.39
CA GLU A 192 -12.35 -10.52 -17.81
C GLU A 192 -12.17 -10.33 -19.32
N ARG A 193 -10.94 -10.10 -19.76
CA ARG A 193 -10.62 -10.23 -21.18
C ARG A 193 -10.73 -11.71 -21.52
N SER A 194 -11.87 -12.11 -22.08
CA SER A 194 -12.04 -13.39 -22.75
C SER A 194 -11.06 -13.45 -23.93
N GLY A 195 -9.87 -14.01 -23.69
CA GLY A 195 -8.98 -14.47 -24.75
C GLY A 195 -9.52 -15.80 -25.26
N GLY A 196 -10.41 -15.75 -26.25
CA GLY A 196 -10.79 -16.92 -27.01
C GLY A 196 -9.64 -17.33 -27.93
N GLY A 197 -9.22 -18.61 -27.85
CA GLY A 197 -8.25 -19.20 -28.76
C GLY A 197 -7.63 -20.46 -28.18
N ALA A 198 -8.15 -21.62 -28.58
CA ALA A 198 -7.62 -22.93 -28.23
C ALA A 198 -6.24 -23.19 -28.84
N GLY A 199 -5.37 -23.89 -28.09
CA GLY A 199 -4.19 -24.58 -28.64
C GLY A 199 -2.88 -24.22 -27.97
N GLY A 200 -2.20 -25.24 -27.42
CA GLY A 200 -0.76 -25.23 -27.19
C GLY A 200 -0.31 -24.90 -25.77
N TRP A 201 0.15 -25.91 -25.06
CA TRP A 201 1.05 -25.75 -23.92
C TRP A 201 2.35 -25.11 -24.44
N GLY A 202 2.55 -23.83 -24.14
CA GLY A 202 3.71 -23.07 -24.60
C GLY A 202 4.00 -21.92 -23.64
N VAL A 203 5.20 -21.97 -23.05
CA VAL A 203 5.82 -20.98 -22.17
C VAL A 203 5.56 -19.55 -22.65
N MET A 204 4.89 -18.70 -21.85
CA MET A 204 4.84 -17.25 -22.10
C MET A 204 5.03 -16.42 -20.83
N ALA A 205 6.22 -15.82 -20.77
CA ALA A 205 6.52 -14.42 -20.47
C ALA A 205 5.62 -13.64 -19.51
N ASN A 206 6.27 -13.23 -18.41
CA ASN A 206 5.96 -12.08 -17.56
C ASN A 206 5.26 -10.93 -18.28
N SER A 207 3.97 -10.75 -18.02
CA SER A 207 3.35 -9.43 -18.09
C SER A 207 2.62 -9.15 -16.78
N SER A 208 3.24 -8.30 -15.97
CA SER A 208 2.63 -7.60 -14.84
C SER A 208 1.60 -6.59 -15.36
N GLY A 209 0.56 -7.09 -16.03
CA GLY A 209 -0.57 -6.30 -16.48
C GLY A 209 -1.52 -6.05 -15.31
N THR A 210 -1.53 -4.85 -14.76
CA THR A 210 -2.61 -4.39 -13.86
C THR A 210 -3.92 -4.37 -14.64
N ALA A 211 -4.71 -5.45 -14.55
CA ALA A 211 -6.12 -5.39 -14.91
C ALA A 211 -6.79 -4.34 -14.00
N SER A 212 -7.38 -3.31 -14.59
CA SER A 212 -8.09 -2.26 -13.87
C SER A 212 -9.51 -2.73 -13.57
N PHE A 213 -9.86 -2.76 -12.29
CA PHE A 213 -11.22 -3.03 -11.81
C PHE A 213 -11.88 -1.70 -11.44
N VAL A 214 -13.18 -1.60 -11.69
CA VAL A 214 -13.99 -0.46 -11.25
C VAL A 214 -14.80 -0.95 -10.06
N ALA A 215 -14.42 -0.48 -8.87
CA ALA A 215 -15.27 -0.60 -7.71
C ALA A 215 -16.35 0.49 -7.80
N ASN A 216 -17.62 0.10 -7.77
CA ASN A 216 -18.71 1.03 -7.54
C ASN A 216 -18.80 1.25 -6.04
N ILE A 217 -18.46 2.46 -5.62
CA ILE A 217 -18.51 2.90 -4.23
C ILE A 217 -19.45 4.08 -4.18
N ALA A 218 -20.48 4.01 -3.33
CA ALA A 218 -21.41 5.11 -3.14
C ALA A 218 -20.65 6.44 -2.90
N GLY A 219 -20.91 7.44 -3.74
CA GLY A 219 -20.29 8.78 -3.64
C GLY A 219 -18.96 8.97 -4.40
N LEU A 220 -18.41 7.93 -5.02
CA LEU A 220 -17.20 8.02 -5.86
C LEU A 220 -17.51 7.72 -7.33
N GLY A 221 -16.93 8.51 -8.24
CA GLY A 221 -17.07 8.33 -9.69
C GLY A 221 -15.73 8.06 -10.36
N ALA A 222 -15.74 7.24 -11.41
CA ALA A 222 -14.62 7.15 -12.34
C ALA A 222 -14.63 8.36 -13.29
N PRO A 223 -13.46 8.92 -13.67
CA PRO A 223 -13.42 9.95 -14.69
C PRO A 223 -13.94 9.40 -16.02
N PRO A 224 -14.58 10.24 -16.86
CA PRO A 224 -15.10 9.80 -18.16
C PRO A 224 -13.98 9.18 -19.01
N VAL A 225 -14.30 8.06 -19.66
CA VAL A 225 -13.38 7.40 -20.58
C VAL A 225 -13.29 8.27 -21.83
N ASP A 226 -12.11 8.85 -22.06
CA ASP A 226 -11.85 9.66 -23.25
C ASP A 226 -11.86 8.75 -24.49
N SER A 227 -12.95 8.76 -25.25
CA SER A 227 -13.19 7.89 -26.41
C SER A 227 -12.48 8.35 -27.69
N GLY A 228 -11.47 9.23 -27.58
CA GLY A 228 -10.95 10.04 -28.69
C GLY A 228 -9.58 9.69 -29.25
N ARG A 229 -9.10 8.43 -29.23
CA ARG A 229 -7.85 8.08 -29.95
C ARG A 229 -7.96 6.77 -30.73
N THR A 230 -8.31 6.89 -32.00
CA THR A 230 -7.94 5.95 -33.05
C THR A 230 -6.41 5.97 -33.18
N GLY A 231 -5.75 4.86 -32.86
CA GLY A 231 -4.30 4.72 -32.99
C GLY A 231 -3.91 4.45 -34.44
N SER A 232 -2.93 5.19 -34.96
CA SER A 232 -2.18 4.77 -36.15
C SER A 232 -1.30 3.58 -35.76
N GLU A 233 -1.45 2.48 -36.48
CA GLU A 233 -0.55 1.32 -36.45
C GLU A 233 0.78 1.77 -37.04
N ASP A 234 1.76 2.09 -36.20
CA ASP A 234 3.21 2.03 -36.46
C ASP A 234 3.97 2.79 -35.36
N ALA A 235 4.15 2.16 -34.19
CA ALA A 235 5.22 2.53 -33.26
C ALA A 235 5.46 1.42 -32.22
N ALA A 236 6.72 0.98 -32.11
CA ALA A 236 7.20 -0.01 -31.15
C ALA A 236 6.89 0.36 -29.67
N PRO A 237 6.80 -0.64 -28.76
CA PRO A 237 6.36 -0.43 -27.39
C PRO A 237 7.48 0.16 -26.52
N SER A 238 7.69 1.48 -26.60
CA SER A 238 8.44 2.18 -25.55
C SER A 238 7.50 2.47 -24.39
N TYR A 239 7.86 1.98 -23.20
CA TYR A 239 7.21 2.29 -21.94
C TYR A 239 7.30 3.81 -21.68
N ARG A 240 6.37 4.59 -22.23
CA ARG A 240 6.26 6.03 -21.96
C ARG A 240 5.65 6.19 -20.58
N PHE A 241 6.48 6.54 -19.59
CA PHE A 241 6.02 6.94 -18.27
C PHE A 241 5.08 8.14 -18.42
N ARG A 242 3.77 7.93 -18.16
CA ARG A 242 2.73 8.96 -18.35
C ARG A 242 2.59 9.91 -17.15
N GLY A 243 3.53 9.90 -16.19
CA GLY A 243 3.51 10.75 -15.00
C GLY A 243 4.38 12.01 -15.15
N ILE A 244 4.24 12.91 -14.19
CA ILE A 244 5.14 14.07 -13.99
C ILE A 244 6.24 13.62 -13.02
N CYS A 245 7.48 13.97 -13.31
CA CYS A 245 8.60 13.76 -12.40
C CYS A 245 8.48 14.71 -11.20
N PHE A 246 8.54 14.18 -9.97
CA PHE A 246 8.38 14.97 -8.75
C PHE A 246 9.60 15.86 -8.40
N HIS A 247 10.74 15.69 -9.09
CA HIS A 247 11.94 16.52 -8.91
C HIS A 247 11.95 17.74 -9.84
N CYS A 248 11.73 17.54 -11.14
CA CYS A 248 11.79 18.62 -12.13
C CYS A 248 10.43 19.11 -12.65
N ASN A 249 9.34 18.48 -12.20
CA ASN A 249 7.96 18.76 -12.65
C ASN A 249 7.72 18.59 -14.17
N GLN A 250 8.58 17.87 -14.90
CA GLN A 250 8.40 17.59 -16.32
C GLN A 250 7.73 16.23 -16.58
N LYS A 251 6.94 16.13 -17.65
CA LYS A 251 6.27 14.88 -18.07
C LYS A 251 7.23 13.95 -18.82
N GLY A 252 6.96 12.64 -18.73
CA GLY A 252 7.61 11.64 -19.60
C GLY A 252 8.68 10.78 -18.92
N HIS A 253 9.03 11.06 -17.66
CA HIS A 253 9.99 10.27 -16.89
C HIS A 253 9.67 10.28 -15.39
N SER A 254 10.10 9.26 -14.65
CA SER A 254 9.96 9.21 -13.19
C SER A 254 11.18 9.83 -12.50
N PHE A 255 11.13 10.06 -11.18
CA PHE A 255 12.27 10.55 -10.39
C PHE A 255 13.56 9.79 -10.67
N LYS A 256 13.48 8.45 -10.75
CA LYS A 256 14.62 7.57 -11.02
C LYS A 256 15.33 7.88 -12.34
N PHE A 257 14.60 8.38 -13.33
CA PHE A 257 15.07 8.71 -14.68
C PHE A 257 15.02 10.21 -14.95
N CYS A 258 15.09 11.05 -13.92
CA CYS A 258 15.10 12.49 -14.10
C CYS A 258 16.45 12.95 -14.68
N PRO A 259 16.47 13.65 -15.82
CA PRO A 259 17.71 14.14 -16.41
C PRO A 259 18.41 15.19 -15.53
N GLN A 260 17.66 15.85 -14.63
CA GLN A 260 18.17 16.85 -13.68
C GLN A 260 18.62 16.23 -12.33
N ARG A 261 18.72 14.89 -12.25
CA ARG A 261 19.06 14.19 -10.99
C ARG A 261 20.56 14.31 -10.61
N GLY A 262 21.39 14.85 -11.50
CA GLY A 262 22.84 15.02 -11.29
C GLY A 262 23.31 16.48 -11.30
N GLU A 263 22.42 17.45 -11.49
CA GLU A 263 22.74 18.86 -11.31
C GLU A 263 22.55 19.17 -9.82
N GLU A 264 23.65 19.16 -9.06
CA GLU A 264 23.64 19.84 -7.77
C GLU A 264 23.22 21.29 -8.01
N PRO A 265 22.32 21.87 -7.20
CA PRO A 265 21.98 23.28 -7.36
C PRO A 265 23.26 24.08 -7.18
N GLU A 266 23.60 24.89 -8.20
CA GLU A 266 24.72 25.83 -8.13
C GLU A 266 24.63 26.58 -6.80
N THR A 267 25.68 26.43 -6.01
CA THR A 267 25.81 27.02 -4.69
C THR A 267 25.40 28.50 -4.75
N CYS A 268 24.38 28.88 -3.99
CA CYS A 268 24.11 30.28 -3.71
C CYS A 268 25.36 30.86 -3.05
N THR A 269 26.13 31.64 -3.81
CA THR A 269 27.19 32.47 -3.26
C THR A 269 26.56 33.48 -2.30
N VAL A 270 27.07 33.46 -1.09
CA VAL A 270 26.70 34.35 0.01
C VAL A 270 26.86 35.80 -0.46
N GLY A 271 25.78 36.60 -0.43
CA GLY A 271 25.92 38.06 -0.42
C GLY A 271 24.99 38.94 -1.24
N VAL A 272 23.82 38.49 -1.74
CA VAL A 272 22.82 39.40 -2.33
C VAL A 272 21.40 38.95 -1.96
N PRO A 273 20.51 39.84 -1.44
CA PRO A 273 19.14 39.47 -1.09
C PRO A 273 18.31 39.24 -2.35
N CYS A 274 17.79 38.02 -2.51
CA CYS A 274 16.91 37.67 -3.61
C CYS A 274 15.49 38.16 -3.29
N SER A 275 15.04 39.18 -4.04
CA SER A 275 13.68 39.72 -4.02
C SER A 275 12.65 38.66 -4.44
N THR A 276 11.65 38.46 -3.58
CA THR A 276 10.49 37.58 -3.79
C THR A 276 9.64 38.00 -5.00
N PRO A 277 9.15 37.06 -5.84
CA PRO A 277 8.12 37.39 -6.81
C PRO A 277 6.75 37.43 -6.12
N HIS A 278 6.10 38.59 -6.25
CA HIS A 278 4.70 38.83 -5.91
C HIS A 278 3.76 37.80 -6.53
N SER A 279 2.95 37.12 -5.72
CA SER A 279 1.63 36.63 -6.14
C SER A 279 0.56 37.53 -5.50
N GLN A 280 -0.06 38.35 -6.35
CA GLN A 280 -1.17 39.21 -5.98
C GLN A 280 -2.39 38.35 -5.64
N SER A 281 -2.85 38.44 -4.40
CA SER A 281 -4.19 37.99 -3.99
C SER A 281 -5.12 39.20 -4.02
N ARG A 282 -6.05 39.24 -4.98
CA ARG A 282 -7.16 40.20 -5.00
C ARG A 282 -8.18 39.78 -3.94
N VAL A 283 -8.24 40.53 -2.84
CA VAL A 283 -9.41 40.58 -1.95
C VAL A 283 -10.27 41.74 -2.43
N VAL A 284 -11.50 41.47 -2.86
CA VAL A 284 -12.52 42.49 -3.10
C VAL A 284 -13.39 42.54 -1.85
N ALA A 285 -13.29 43.64 -1.10
CA ALA A 285 -14.21 44.01 -0.04
C ALA A 285 -15.12 45.14 -0.56
N HIS A 286 -16.43 44.99 -0.37
CA HIS A 286 -17.44 46.02 -0.64
C HIS A 286 -17.35 47.14 0.41
N PRO A 287 -17.55 48.41 0.04
CA PRO A 287 -17.87 49.45 0.99
C PRO A 287 -19.38 49.66 1.14
N HIS A 288 -19.73 50.06 2.37
CA HIS A 288 -20.98 50.72 2.79
C HIS A 288 -21.24 52.02 2.03
#